data_AF-A0A7H8JQS8-F1
#
_entry.id   AF-A0A7H8JQS8-F1
#
_cell.length_a   1.000
_cell.length_b   1.000
_cell.length_c   1.000
_cell.angle_alpha   90.00
_cell.angle_beta   90.00
_cell.angle_gamma   90.00
#
_symmetry.space_group_name_H-M   'P 1'
#
loop_
_entity.id
_entity.type
_entity.pdbx_description
1 polymer ?
#
loop_
_entity_poly.entity_id
_entity_poly.type
_entity_poly.pdbx_seq_one_letter_code
_entity_poly.pdbx_strand_id
1 'polypeptide(L)'
;MTGDTAALDAAAASVQPGAPATPVHTPTPRKRYASLEEMFADRTIEVEGGHLHWTGATGARGTPVVAHQCQVDTAYRLSFRWHHGRAPEGNVRPTCGYPCCVAGGHLADRVMREGGLA
;
A
#
# COMPACT_ATOMS: atom_id res chain seq x y z
N MET A 1 86.18 1.83 -18.18
CA MET A 1 85.40 2.54 -17.15
C MET A 1 83.98 2.66 -17.67
N THR A 2 82.98 2.46 -16.80
CA THR A 2 81.51 2.68 -16.96
C THR A 2 80.81 1.83 -18.04
N GLY A 3 79.68 1.16 -17.83
CA GLY A 3 78.69 1.02 -16.75
C GLY A 3 77.58 0.15 -17.38
N ASP A 4 77.16 -0.94 -16.74
CA ASP A 4 76.06 -1.03 -15.77
C ASP A 4 74.81 -1.67 -16.42
N THR A 5 74.46 -2.82 -15.88
CA THR A 5 73.34 -3.69 -16.25
C THR A 5 72.13 -3.26 -15.42
N ALA A 6 70.97 -3.14 -16.05
CA ALA A 6 69.63 -3.50 -15.53
C ALA A 6 68.56 -2.44 -15.88
N ALA A 7 67.44 -2.92 -16.40
CA ALA A 7 66.11 -2.57 -15.89
C ALA A 7 65.08 -3.49 -16.56
N LEU A 8 64.67 -4.53 -15.81
CA LEU A 8 63.40 -5.20 -16.00
C LEU A 8 62.37 -4.32 -15.27
N ASP A 9 61.56 -3.55 -16.00
CA ASP A 9 60.46 -2.82 -15.38
C ASP A 9 59.26 -3.75 -15.15
N ALA A 10 58.92 -3.90 -13.87
CA ALA A 10 57.86 -4.71 -13.33
C ALA A 10 56.48 -4.09 -13.60
N ALA A 11 55.55 -4.93 -14.06
CA ALA A 11 54.14 -4.58 -14.14
C ALA A 11 53.56 -4.34 -12.74
N ALA A 12 53.22 -3.09 -12.42
CA ALA A 12 52.47 -2.74 -11.23
C ALA A 12 51.01 -3.20 -11.38
N ALA A 13 50.64 -4.26 -10.65
CA ALA A 13 49.26 -4.69 -10.50
C ALA A 13 48.46 -3.65 -9.70
N SER A 14 47.48 -3.02 -10.34
CA SER A 14 46.56 -2.10 -9.69
C SER A 14 45.60 -2.88 -8.78
N VAL A 15 45.74 -2.73 -7.46
CA VAL A 15 44.77 -3.21 -6.47
C VAL A 15 43.55 -2.29 -6.50
N GLN A 16 42.37 -2.83 -6.79
CA GLN A 16 41.11 -2.09 -6.69
C GLN A 16 40.59 -2.10 -5.24
N PRO A 17 40.07 -0.96 -4.73
CA PRO A 17 39.41 -0.95 -3.43
C PRO A 17 38.10 -1.73 -3.50
N GLY A 18 37.85 -2.57 -2.48
CA GLY A 18 36.62 -3.36 -2.35
C GLY A 18 35.38 -2.48 -2.21
N ALA A 19 34.29 -2.88 -2.88
CA ALA A 19 33.01 -2.17 -2.85
C ALA A 19 32.47 -2.02 -1.41
N PRO A 20 31.77 -0.92 -1.08
CA PRO A 20 31.18 -0.74 0.24
C PRO A 20 30.11 -1.80 0.49
N ALA A 21 30.06 -2.30 1.73
CA ALA A 21 29.01 -3.21 2.18
C ALA A 21 27.64 -2.53 2.07
N THR A 22 26.69 -3.20 1.45
CA THR A 22 25.30 -2.75 1.33
C THR A 22 24.69 -2.61 2.74
N PRO A 23 24.01 -1.52 3.08
CA PRO A 23 23.31 -1.42 4.36
C PRO A 23 22.26 -2.54 4.46
N VAL A 24 22.30 -3.29 5.55
CA VAL A 24 21.31 -4.32 5.84
C VAL A 24 19.96 -3.64 6.09
N HIS A 25 18.99 -3.90 5.22
CA HIS A 25 17.62 -3.43 5.43
C HIS A 25 17.04 -4.09 6.68
N THR A 26 16.88 -3.32 7.75
CA THR A 26 16.15 -3.76 8.94
C THR A 26 14.67 -3.38 8.75
N PRO A 27 13.75 -4.34 8.61
CA PRO A 27 12.34 -4.04 8.45
C PRO A 27 11.80 -3.40 9.73
N THR A 28 11.10 -2.28 9.60
CA THR A 28 10.39 -1.68 10.73
C THR A 28 9.27 -2.62 11.19
N PRO A 29 9.05 -2.77 12.52
CA PRO A 29 7.94 -3.57 13.02
C PRO A 29 6.61 -2.98 12.52
N ARG A 30 5.78 -3.81 11.89
CA ARG A 30 4.44 -3.40 11.46
C ARG A 30 3.56 -3.16 12.68
N LYS A 31 2.84 -2.04 12.71
CA LYS A 31 1.78 -1.79 13.71
C LYS A 31 0.78 -2.94 13.69
N ARG A 32 0.49 -3.50 14.87
CA ARG A 32 -0.55 -4.51 15.06
C ARG A 32 -1.85 -3.79 15.39
N TYR A 33 -2.94 -4.21 14.77
CA TYR A 33 -4.29 -3.69 15.02
C TYR A 33 -5.12 -4.79 15.66
N ALA A 34 -5.92 -4.44 16.67
CA ALA A 34 -6.82 -5.34 17.35
C ALA A 34 -7.98 -5.78 16.45
N SER A 35 -8.41 -4.92 15.52
CA SER A 35 -9.52 -5.21 14.60
C SER A 35 -9.34 -4.61 13.21
N LEU A 36 -10.25 -4.98 12.30
CA LEU A 36 -10.36 -4.38 10.96
C LEU A 36 -10.80 -2.92 11.03
N GLU A 37 -11.72 -2.60 11.94
CA GLU A 37 -12.24 -1.26 12.19
C GLU A 37 -11.12 -0.31 12.64
N GLU A 38 -10.26 -0.75 13.56
CA GLU A 38 -9.12 0.05 14.03
C GLU A 38 -8.11 0.30 12.88
N MET A 39 -7.79 -0.74 12.11
CA MET A 39 -6.90 -0.61 10.95
C MET A 39 -7.50 0.30 9.86
N PHE A 40 -8.82 0.25 9.66
CA PHE A 40 -9.51 1.12 8.72
C PHE A 40 -9.45 2.56 9.19
N ALA A 41 -9.79 2.83 10.46
CA ALA A 41 -9.79 4.18 11.03
C ALA A 41 -8.41 4.84 10.94
N ASP A 42 -7.33 4.11 11.26
CA ASP A 42 -5.94 4.61 11.14
C ASP A 42 -5.55 4.98 9.71
N ARG A 43 -6.21 4.39 8.72
CA ARG A 43 -5.93 4.57 7.27
C ARG A 43 -6.95 5.45 6.57
N THR A 44 -7.77 6.16 7.34
CA THR A 44 -8.74 7.12 6.81
C THR A 44 -8.53 8.50 7.38
N ILE A 45 -8.69 9.50 6.54
CA ILE A 45 -8.71 10.90 6.92
C ILE A 45 -10.05 11.47 6.49
N GLU A 46 -10.78 12.06 7.44
CA GLU A 46 -11.97 12.85 7.14
C GLU A 46 -11.58 14.09 6.32
N VAL A 47 -12.30 14.32 5.23
CA VAL A 47 -12.16 15.51 4.41
C VAL A 47 -13.53 16.15 4.16
N GLU A 48 -13.54 17.33 3.56
CA GLU A 48 -14.76 18.11 3.31
C GLU A 48 -15.86 17.28 2.61
N GLY A 49 -17.13 17.57 2.93
CA GLY A 49 -18.27 16.89 2.31
C GLY A 49 -18.56 15.50 2.89
N GLY A 50 -17.98 15.14 4.04
CA GLY A 50 -18.19 13.84 4.67
C GLY A 50 -17.50 12.68 3.93
N HIS A 51 -16.50 13.00 3.11
CA HIS A 51 -15.68 11.98 2.46
C HIS A 51 -14.64 11.43 3.42
N LEU A 52 -14.25 10.16 3.19
CA LEU A 52 -13.11 9.54 3.85
C LEU A 52 -12.05 9.25 2.79
N HIS A 53 -10.91 9.92 2.90
CA HIS A 53 -9.75 9.68 2.07
C HIS A 53 -8.97 8.46 2.59
N TRP A 54 -8.65 7.53 1.70
CA TRP A 54 -7.88 6.34 2.03
C TRP A 54 -6.37 6.58 1.89
N THR A 55 -5.63 6.39 2.98
CA THR A 55 -4.16 6.53 3.03
C THR A 55 -3.43 5.18 3.11
N GLY A 56 -4.18 4.08 3.11
CA GLY A 56 -3.64 2.74 3.21
C GLY A 56 -3.23 2.11 1.88
N ALA A 57 -2.96 0.80 1.93
CA ALA A 57 -2.61 0.03 0.75
C ALA A 57 -3.77 -0.05 -0.26
N THR A 58 -3.42 -0.11 -1.54
CA THR A 58 -4.34 -0.37 -2.65
C THR A 58 -3.95 -1.64 -3.39
N GLY A 59 -4.92 -2.37 -3.91
CA GLY A 59 -4.67 -3.48 -4.82
C GLY A 59 -4.14 -2.99 -6.18
N ALA A 60 -3.84 -3.93 -7.09
CA ALA A 60 -3.23 -3.64 -8.38
C ALA A 60 -4.00 -2.64 -9.27
N ARG A 61 -5.31 -2.50 -9.06
CA ARG A 61 -6.18 -1.57 -9.80
C ARG A 61 -6.51 -0.29 -9.01
N GLY A 62 -5.77 0.01 -7.95
CA GLY A 62 -6.02 1.18 -7.09
C GLY A 62 -7.17 1.01 -6.09
N THR A 63 -7.80 -0.17 -6.00
CA THR A 63 -8.87 -0.44 -5.03
C THR A 63 -8.30 -0.43 -3.60
N PRO A 64 -8.83 0.38 -2.67
CA PRO A 64 -8.46 0.35 -1.26
C PRO A 64 -8.62 -1.03 -0.62
N VAL A 65 -7.61 -1.51 0.10
CA VAL A 65 -7.61 -2.83 0.75
C VAL A 65 -7.14 -2.79 2.20
N VAL A 66 -7.74 -3.66 3.01
CA VAL A 66 -7.38 -3.92 4.40
C VAL A 66 -6.89 -5.36 4.48
N ALA A 67 -5.65 -5.54 4.92
CA ALA A 67 -5.05 -6.86 5.13
C ALA A 67 -4.82 -7.08 6.62
N HIS A 68 -5.59 -7.99 7.23
CA HIS A 68 -5.55 -8.31 8.65
C HIS A 68 -5.64 -9.82 8.85
N GLN A 69 -4.77 -10.38 9.70
CA GLN A 69 -4.73 -11.82 10.03
C GLN A 69 -4.78 -12.75 8.80
N CYS A 70 -3.95 -12.46 7.79
CA CYS A 70 -3.87 -13.21 6.52
C CYS A 70 -5.14 -13.18 5.65
N GLN A 71 -6.13 -12.36 6.00
CA GLN A 71 -7.30 -12.08 5.17
C GLN A 71 -7.15 -10.70 4.53
N VAL A 72 -7.62 -10.58 3.29
CA VAL A 72 -7.64 -9.31 2.56
C VAL A 72 -9.07 -9.01 2.14
N ASP A 73 -9.61 -7.91 2.65
CA ASP A 73 -10.90 -7.37 2.26
C ASP A 73 -10.69 -5.99 1.60
N THR A 74 -11.63 -5.57 0.75
CA THR A 74 -11.61 -4.18 0.25
C THR A 74 -12.15 -3.23 1.32
N ALA A 75 -11.56 -2.05 1.47
CA ALA A 75 -12.06 -1.04 2.40
C ALA A 75 -13.51 -0.62 2.05
N TYR A 76 -13.88 -0.67 0.76
CA TYR A 76 -15.24 -0.42 0.32
C TYR A 76 -16.25 -1.42 0.91
N ARG A 77 -15.99 -2.73 0.83
CA ARG A 77 -16.91 -3.75 1.36
C ARG A 77 -17.04 -3.68 2.88
N LEU A 78 -15.94 -3.39 3.59
CA LEU A 78 -15.96 -3.24 5.05
C LEU A 78 -16.81 -2.04 5.47
N SER A 79 -16.49 -0.86 4.93
CA SER A 79 -17.22 0.38 5.25
C SER A 79 -18.69 0.32 4.84
N PHE A 80 -19.00 -0.32 3.70
CA PHE A 80 -20.37 -0.57 3.29
C PHE A 80 -21.12 -1.44 4.32
N ARG A 81 -20.53 -2.54 4.77
CA ARG A 81 -21.16 -3.44 5.77
C ARG A 81 -21.42 -2.71 7.07
N TRP A 82 -20.44 -1.97 7.58
CA TRP A 82 -20.57 -1.23 8.84
C TRP A 82 -21.64 -0.14 8.75
N HIS A 83 -21.74 0.55 7.61
CA HIS A 83 -22.72 1.63 7.44
C HIS A 83 -24.14 1.13 7.15
N HIS A 84 -24.30 0.16 6.24
CA HIS A 84 -25.62 -0.32 5.81
C HIS A 84 -26.15 -1.50 6.62
N GLY A 85 -25.34 -2.08 7.52
CA GLY A 85 -25.72 -3.21 8.36
C GLY A 85 -25.97 -4.52 7.60
N ARG A 86 -25.54 -4.61 6.33
CA ARG A 86 -25.74 -5.79 5.47
C ARG A 86 -24.54 -6.09 4.60
N ALA A 87 -24.46 -7.32 4.10
CA ALA A 87 -23.49 -7.67 3.07
C ALA A 87 -23.84 -6.96 1.74
N PRO A 88 -22.84 -6.45 1.00
CA PRO A 88 -23.07 -5.88 -0.33
C PRO A 88 -23.34 -6.95 -1.37
N GLU A 89 -24.26 -6.65 -2.28
CA GLU A 89 -24.57 -7.48 -3.44
C GLU A 89 -23.77 -7.03 -4.66
N GLY A 90 -22.86 -7.89 -5.11
CA GLY A 90 -21.94 -7.57 -6.21
C GLY A 90 -20.90 -6.51 -5.85
N ASN A 91 -20.58 -5.66 -6.82
CA ASN A 91 -19.49 -4.68 -6.71
C ASN A 91 -19.94 -3.41 -5.96
N VAL A 92 -19.20 -3.09 -4.90
CA VAL A 92 -19.31 -1.83 -4.17
C VAL A 92 -18.45 -0.77 -4.83
N ARG A 93 -19.02 0.40 -5.10
CA ARG A 93 -18.33 1.54 -5.69
C ARG A 93 -18.73 2.83 -4.99
N PRO A 94 -17.81 3.82 -4.87
CA PRO A 94 -18.19 5.18 -4.53
C PRO A 94 -19.17 5.72 -5.57
N THR A 95 -20.17 6.45 -5.09
CA THR A 95 -21.15 7.18 -5.91
C THR A 95 -20.93 8.69 -5.86
N CYS A 96 -20.04 9.15 -5.00
CA CYS A 96 -19.57 10.53 -4.95
C CYS A 96 -18.46 10.81 -5.98
N GLY A 97 -18.17 12.09 -6.21
CA GLY A 97 -17.07 12.53 -7.07
C GLY A 97 -15.67 12.47 -6.42
N TYR A 98 -15.55 12.22 -5.11
CA TYR A 98 -14.25 12.21 -4.44
C TYR A 98 -13.42 10.95 -4.77
N PRO A 99 -12.17 11.09 -5.23
CA PRO A 99 -11.33 9.96 -5.61
C PRO A 99 -11.12 8.96 -4.47
N CYS A 100 -11.42 7.69 -4.73
CA CYS A 100 -11.24 6.59 -3.79
C CYS A 100 -11.91 6.79 -2.41
N CYS A 101 -13.04 7.52 -2.36
CA CYS A 101 -13.78 7.72 -1.12
C CYS A 101 -14.22 6.40 -0.49
N VAL A 102 -13.89 6.18 0.78
CA VAL A 102 -14.30 4.97 1.54
C VAL A 102 -15.41 5.25 2.55
N ALA A 103 -16.02 6.43 2.55
CA ALA A 103 -17.12 6.77 3.45
C ALA A 103 -18.36 5.91 3.15
N GLY A 104 -18.85 5.15 4.13
CA GLY A 104 -19.91 4.15 3.93
C GLY A 104 -21.19 4.71 3.30
N GLY A 105 -21.60 5.93 3.68
CA GLY A 105 -22.76 6.62 3.11
C GLY A 105 -22.59 7.03 1.64
N HIS A 106 -21.36 7.08 1.13
CA HIS A 106 -21.07 7.34 -0.28
C HIS A 106 -20.87 6.07 -1.11
N LEU A 107 -20.97 4.89 -0.49
CA LEU A 107 -20.79 3.61 -1.16
C LEU A 107 -22.14 2.98 -1.52
N ALA A 108 -22.23 2.48 -2.75
CA ALA A 108 -23.37 1.71 -3.22
C ALA A 108 -22.91 0.39 -3.84
N ASP A 109 -23.65 -0.68 -3.57
CA ASP A 109 -23.45 -1.97 -4.21
C ASP A 109 -24.12 -2.02 -5.60
N ARG A 110 -24.19 -3.19 -6.22
CA ARG A 110 -24.77 -3.32 -7.56
C ARG A 110 -26.27 -3.00 -7.56
N VAL A 111 -27.02 -3.57 -6.63
CA VAL A 111 -28.49 -3.47 -6.57
C VAL A 111 -28.93 -2.02 -6.35
N MET A 112 -28.26 -1.30 -5.43
CA MET A 112 -28.55 0.11 -5.18
C MET A 112 -28.30 0.99 -6.41
N ARG A 113 -27.27 0.68 -7.21
CA ARG A 113 -26.93 1.44 -8.43
C ARG A 113 -27.84 1.12 -9.61
N GLU A 114 -28.33 -0.12 -9.69
CA GLU A 114 -29.18 -0.59 -10.79
C GLU A 114 -30.67 -0.38 -10.51
N GLY A 115 -31.00 0.33 -9.42
CA GLY A 115 -32.37 0.75 -9.12
C GLY A 115 -33.25 -0.32 -8.52
N GLY A 116 -32.65 -1.35 -7.90
CA GLY A 116 -33.31 -2.38 -7.08
C GLY A 116 -34.74 -2.72 -7.51
N LEU A 117 -34.89 -3.62 -8.49
CA LEU A 117 -36.18 -4.30 -8.69
C LEU A 117 -36.46 -5.13 -7.43
N ALA A 118 -37.19 -4.52 -6.50
CA ALA A 118 -37.96 -5.20 -5.47
C ALA A 118 -39.32 -5.62 -6.05
#